data_AF-A0A941X092-F1
#
_entry.id   AF-A0A941X092-F1
#
_cell.length_a   1.000
_cell.length_b   1.000
_cell.length_c   1.000
_cell.angle_alpha   90.00
_cell.angle_beta   90.00
_cell.angle_gamma   90.00
#
_symmetry.space_group_name_H-M   'P 1'
#
loop_
_entity.id
_entity.type
_entity.pdbx_description
1 polymer ?
#
loop_
_entity_poly.entity_id
_entity_poly.type
_entity_poly.pdbx_seq_one_letter_code
_entity_poly.pdbx_strand_id
1 'polypeptide(L)'
;MNVVLEQGNYWVANNFIWGWLLIPITALGEVIRRDCQSGYQNLNKNNYYILTMITIIIWFISVPLWKWFYRYLQKLSNAKEIFTITIKLVPFYIAYALYNIPDNIFIGLGKTKYNAFNSVIINFIYYGCFFLLYKTHRIKMTMDTIIIMFGLGMVFHFILSYLEEKHLKRQYNQNNSKMIIDKMNNV
;
A
#
# COMPACT_ATOMS: atom_id res chain seq x y z
N MET A 1 -14.88 4.18 28.25
CA MET A 1 -14.34 3.48 27.06
C MET A 1 -12.85 3.30 27.31
N ASN A 2 -12.34 2.07 27.30
CA ASN A 2 -10.96 1.78 27.71
C ASN A 2 -10.03 1.86 26.49
N VAL A 3 -9.35 2.99 26.31
CA VAL A 3 -8.52 3.32 25.15
C VAL A 3 -7.41 2.27 24.90
N VAL A 4 -6.91 1.63 25.96
CA VAL A 4 -5.86 0.60 25.89
C VAL A 4 -6.37 -0.69 25.23
N LEU A 5 -7.61 -1.10 25.52
CA LEU A 5 -8.20 -2.30 24.92
C LEU A 5 -8.45 -2.12 23.43
N GLU A 6 -8.90 -0.93 23.03
CA GLU A 6 -9.13 -0.62 21.63
C GLU A 6 -7.84 -0.65 20.79
N GLN A 7 -6.71 -0.20 21.35
CA GLN A 7 -5.41 -0.26 20.67
C GLN A 7 -4.94 -1.69 20.42
N GLY A 8 -5.16 -2.59 21.40
CA GLY A 8 -4.93 -4.03 21.22
C GLY A 8 -5.77 -4.61 20.08
N ASN A 9 -7.07 -4.27 20.02
CA ASN A 9 -7.97 -4.73 18.97
C ASN A 9 -7.52 -4.27 17.58
N TYR A 10 -7.10 -3.00 17.46
CA TYR A 10 -6.56 -2.46 16.22
C TYR A 10 -5.31 -3.21 15.77
N TRP A 11 -4.38 -3.44 16.69
CA TRP A 11 -3.14 -4.15 16.38
C TRP A 11 -3.40 -5.57 15.86
N VAL A 12 -4.33 -6.30 16.47
CA VAL A 12 -4.72 -7.64 16.00
C VAL A 12 -5.35 -7.58 14.61
N ALA A 13 -6.28 -6.66 14.37
CA ALA A 13 -6.91 -6.48 13.05
C ALA A 13 -5.87 -6.13 11.97
N ASN A 14 -4.93 -5.25 12.29
CA ASN A 14 -3.85 -4.86 11.39
C ASN A 14 -2.93 -6.05 11.05
N ASN A 15 -2.56 -6.86 12.04
CA ASN A 15 -1.76 -8.06 11.82
C ASN A 15 -2.49 -9.13 11.02
N PHE A 16 -3.81 -9.25 11.14
CA PHE A 16 -4.57 -10.14 10.29
C PHE A 16 -4.46 -9.74 8.81
N ILE A 17 -4.57 -8.44 8.51
CA ILE A 17 -4.45 -7.93 7.15
C ILE A 17 -3.03 -8.19 6.62
N TRP A 18 -2.00 -7.84 7.38
CA TRP A 18 -0.61 -8.06 6.99
C TRP A 18 -0.25 -9.55 6.86
N GLY A 19 -0.68 -10.36 7.82
CA GLY A 19 -0.32 -11.77 7.92
C GLY A 19 -1.13 -12.71 7.03
N TRP A 20 -2.26 -12.26 6.46
CA TRP A 20 -3.10 -13.12 5.61
C TRP A 20 -3.48 -12.47 4.30
N LEU A 21 -4.05 -11.26 4.34
CA LEU A 21 -4.58 -10.62 3.14
C LEU A 21 -3.45 -10.15 2.21
N LEU A 22 -2.38 -9.57 2.76
CA LEU A 22 -1.29 -8.99 1.97
C LEU A 22 -0.28 -10.00 1.44
N ILE A 23 -0.32 -11.28 1.85
CA ILE A 23 0.63 -12.29 1.38
C ILE A 23 0.78 -12.30 -0.16
N PRO A 24 -0.31 -12.39 -0.95
CA PRO A 24 -0.18 -12.42 -2.41
C PRO A 24 0.36 -11.09 -2.99
N ILE A 25 0.03 -9.97 -2.35
CA ILE A 25 0.51 -8.63 -2.73
C ILE A 25 2.02 -8.51 -2.50
N THR A 26 2.52 -8.99 -1.36
CA THR A 26 3.97 -8.98 -1.07
C THR A 26 4.73 -9.93 -2.00
N ALA A 27 4.16 -11.11 -2.29
CA ALA A 27 4.75 -12.05 -3.24
C ALA A 27 4.81 -11.46 -4.67
N LEU A 28 3.75 -10.78 -5.10
CA LEU A 28 3.72 -10.05 -6.37
C LEU A 28 4.81 -8.97 -6.42
N GLY A 29 5.08 -8.29 -5.30
CA GLY A 29 6.16 -7.31 -5.18
C GLY A 29 7.53 -7.89 -5.54
N GLU A 30 7.85 -9.10 -5.05
CA GLU A 30 9.10 -9.78 -5.40
C GLU A 30 9.18 -10.18 -6.87
N VAL A 31 8.06 -10.63 -7.46
CA VAL A 31 7.98 -10.94 -8.90
C VAL A 31 8.25 -9.68 -9.72
N ILE A 32 7.63 -8.55 -9.37
CA ILE A 32 7.84 -7.27 -10.04
C ILE A 32 9.32 -6.85 -9.99
N ARG A 33 9.96 -6.96 -8.81
CA ARG A 33 11.38 -6.62 -8.67
C ARG A 33 12.27 -7.49 -9.56
N ARG A 34 11.95 -8.79 -9.66
CA ARG A 34 12.66 -9.72 -10.54
C ARG A 34 12.48 -9.35 -12.01
N ASP A 35 11.25 -9.07 -12.44
CA ASP A 35 10.93 -8.70 -13.82
C ASP A 35 11.62 -7.41 -14.26
N CYS A 36 11.91 -6.49 -13.31
CA CYS A 36 12.65 -5.25 -13.59
C CYS A 36 14.08 -5.47 -14.09
N GLN A 37 14.67 -6.66 -13.92
CA GLN A 37 15.98 -7.00 -14.50
C GLN A 37 15.97 -6.90 -16.03
N SER A 38 14.81 -7.16 -16.65
CA SER A 38 14.60 -7.03 -18.10
C SER A 38 14.40 -5.57 -18.56
N GLY A 39 14.41 -4.60 -17.63
CA GLY A 39 14.21 -3.18 -17.89
C GLY A 39 12.75 -2.75 -17.90
N TYR A 40 12.52 -1.45 -17.65
CA TYR A 40 11.18 -0.88 -17.44
C TYR A 40 10.21 -1.04 -18.63
N GLN A 41 10.72 -0.98 -19.87
CA GLN A 41 9.89 -1.08 -21.09
C GLN A 41 9.28 -2.47 -21.30
N ASN A 42 9.92 -3.51 -20.73
CA ASN A 42 9.49 -4.90 -20.87
C ASN A 42 8.48 -5.33 -19.79
N LEU A 43 8.15 -4.44 -18.85
CA LEU A 43 7.23 -4.74 -17.76
C LEU A 43 5.78 -4.80 -18.26
N ASN A 44 5.13 -5.95 -18.10
CA ASN A 44 3.71 -6.09 -18.36
C ASN A 44 2.88 -5.71 -17.13
N LYS A 45 2.71 -4.40 -16.94
CA LYS A 45 2.01 -3.85 -15.77
C LYS A 45 0.55 -4.30 -15.67
N ASN A 46 -0.11 -4.52 -16.80
CA ASN A 46 -1.50 -4.96 -16.81
C ASN A 46 -1.66 -6.29 -16.07
N ASN A 47 -0.71 -7.22 -16.22
CA ASN A 47 -0.73 -8.49 -15.50
C ASN A 47 -0.63 -8.28 -13.98
N TYR A 48 0.21 -7.35 -13.52
CA TYR A 48 0.33 -7.04 -12.08
C TYR A 48 -0.96 -6.46 -11.50
N TYR A 49 -1.61 -5.55 -12.23
CA TYR A 49 -2.89 -4.98 -11.83
C TYR A 49 -4.02 -6.04 -11.85
N ILE A 50 -4.03 -6.95 -12.82
CA ILE A 50 -5.00 -8.07 -12.87
C ILE A 50 -4.81 -8.99 -11.67
N LEU A 51 -3.57 -9.39 -11.35
CA LEU A 51 -3.28 -10.23 -10.17
C LEU A 51 -3.66 -9.54 -8.86
N THR A 52 -3.42 -8.23 -8.77
CA THR A 52 -3.85 -7.42 -7.63
C THR A 52 -5.37 -7.39 -7.50
N MET A 53 -6.09 -7.22 -8.61
CA MET A 53 -7.55 -7.21 -8.62
C MET A 53 -8.14 -8.58 -8.22
N ILE A 54 -7.56 -9.68 -8.71
CA ILE A 54 -7.94 -11.03 -8.30
C ILE A 54 -7.74 -11.20 -6.79
N THR A 55 -6.60 -10.74 -6.25
CA THR A 55 -6.31 -10.78 -4.82
C THR A 55 -7.36 -10.02 -4.00
N ILE A 56 -7.73 -8.82 -4.44
CA ILE A 56 -8.77 -8.01 -3.80
C ILE A 56 -10.13 -8.71 -3.84
N ILE A 57 -10.50 -9.34 -4.96
CA ILE A 57 -11.75 -10.12 -5.07
C ILE A 57 -11.74 -11.28 -4.07
N ILE A 58 -10.62 -11.99 -3.93
CA ILE A 58 -10.46 -13.06 -2.94
C ILE A 58 -10.65 -12.52 -1.52
N TRP A 59 -10.14 -11.31 -1.21
CA TRP A 59 -10.40 -10.68 0.09
C TRP A 59 -11.89 -10.53 0.35
N PHE A 60 -12.65 -9.97 -0.59
CA PHE A 60 -14.09 -9.79 -0.45
C PHE A 60 -14.85 -11.11 -0.28
N ILE A 61 -14.50 -12.15 -1.04
CA ILE A 61 -15.09 -13.49 -0.91
C ILE A 61 -14.79 -14.08 0.48
N SER A 62 -13.60 -13.82 1.02
CA SER A 62 -13.18 -14.35 2.32
C SER A 62 -13.78 -13.63 3.53
N VAL A 63 -14.44 -12.48 3.37
CA VAL A 63 -15.02 -11.66 4.46
C VAL A 63 -15.84 -12.47 5.49
N PRO A 64 -16.76 -13.37 5.09
CA PRO A 64 -17.55 -14.15 6.06
C PRO A 64 -16.71 -15.02 6.98
N LEU A 65 -15.51 -15.44 6.53
CA LEU A 65 -14.60 -16.30 7.27
C LEU A 65 -13.80 -15.55 8.34
N TRP A 66 -13.62 -14.24 8.23
CA TRP A 66 -12.73 -13.48 9.13
C TRP A 66 -13.27 -13.46 10.58
N LYS A 67 -14.58 -13.27 10.76
CA LYS A 67 -15.19 -13.32 12.09
C LYS A 67 -15.05 -14.71 12.72
N TRP A 68 -15.21 -15.76 11.92
CA TRP A 68 -15.01 -17.13 12.37
C TRP A 68 -13.54 -17.37 12.74
N PHE A 69 -12.60 -16.88 11.94
CA PHE A 69 -11.16 -16.95 12.21
C PHE A 69 -10.80 -16.35 13.57
N TYR A 70 -11.26 -15.12 13.87
CA TYR A 70 -10.98 -14.49 15.15
C TYR A 70 -11.57 -15.25 16.34
N ARG A 71 -12.81 -15.74 16.21
CA ARG A 71 -13.53 -16.39 17.30
C ARG A 71 -13.01 -17.80 17.59
N TYR A 72 -12.78 -18.60 16.56
CA TYR A 72 -12.54 -20.04 16.71
C TYR A 72 -11.08 -20.42 16.55
N LEU A 73 -10.34 -19.79 15.63
CA LEU A 73 -8.92 -20.08 15.46
C LEU A 73 -8.07 -19.33 16.47
N GLN A 74 -8.29 -18.02 16.61
CA GLN A 74 -7.53 -17.21 17.57
C GLN A 74 -8.12 -17.19 18.99
N LYS A 75 -9.31 -17.78 19.19
CA LYS A 75 -10.00 -17.88 20.49
C LYS A 75 -10.16 -16.53 21.20
N LEU A 76 -10.40 -15.46 20.43
CA LEU A 76 -10.52 -14.10 20.95
C LEU A 76 -11.95 -13.81 21.44
N SER A 77 -12.08 -13.30 22.67
CA SER A 77 -13.36 -12.95 23.28
C SER A 77 -14.03 -11.74 22.62
N ASN A 78 -13.23 -10.84 22.05
CA ASN A 78 -13.58 -9.59 21.37
C ASN A 78 -13.61 -9.71 19.83
N ALA A 79 -13.81 -10.92 19.29
CA ALA A 79 -13.79 -11.19 17.84
C ALA A 79 -14.71 -10.26 17.00
N LYS A 80 -15.86 -9.83 17.56
CA LYS A 80 -16.79 -8.92 16.88
C LYS A 80 -16.19 -7.53 16.67
N GLU A 81 -15.53 -6.98 17.68
CA GLU A 81 -14.92 -5.64 17.64
C GLU A 81 -13.74 -5.60 16.66
N ILE A 82 -12.88 -6.62 16.72
CA ILE A 82 -11.74 -6.78 15.81
C ILE A 82 -12.22 -6.93 14.37
N PHE A 83 -13.27 -7.72 14.13
CA PHE A 83 -13.88 -7.85 12.81
C PHE A 83 -14.38 -6.50 12.28
N THR A 84 -15.07 -5.70 13.11
CA THR A 84 -15.52 -4.35 12.71
C THR A 84 -14.35 -3.43 12.34
N ILE A 85 -13.26 -3.45 13.12
CA ILE A 85 -12.05 -2.68 12.79
C ILE A 85 -11.43 -3.15 11.46
N THR A 86 -11.35 -4.48 11.27
CA THR A 86 -10.80 -5.08 10.04
C THR A 86 -11.56 -4.60 8.81
N ILE A 87 -12.90 -4.63 8.85
CA ILE A 87 -13.74 -4.17 7.74
C ILE A 87 -13.55 -2.68 7.44
N LYS A 88 -13.32 -1.84 8.45
CA LYS A 88 -13.03 -0.41 8.25
C LYS A 88 -11.64 -0.17 7.65
N LEU A 89 -10.66 -1.02 7.95
CA LEU A 89 -9.28 -0.89 7.45
C LEU A 89 -9.12 -1.38 6.01
N VAL A 90 -9.72 -2.51 5.66
CA VAL A 90 -9.50 -3.19 4.36
C VAL A 90 -9.68 -2.28 3.13
N PRO A 91 -10.68 -1.38 3.04
CA PRO A 91 -10.81 -0.46 1.91
C PRO A 91 -9.57 0.40 1.68
N PHE A 92 -8.88 0.83 2.74
CA PHE A 92 -7.65 1.63 2.61
C PHE A 92 -6.46 0.77 2.18
N TYR A 93 -6.44 -0.51 2.53
CA TYR A 93 -5.42 -1.46 2.05
C TYR A 93 -5.54 -1.78 0.56
N ILE A 94 -6.64 -1.42 -0.09
CA ILE A 94 -6.71 -1.43 -1.56
C ILE A 94 -5.71 -0.41 -2.13
N ALA A 95 -5.60 0.78 -1.53
CA ALA A 95 -4.59 1.76 -1.93
C ALA A 95 -3.16 1.21 -1.74
N TYR A 96 -2.92 0.51 -0.62
CA TYR A 96 -1.68 -0.22 -0.39
C TYR A 96 -1.36 -1.21 -1.50
N ALA A 97 -2.33 -2.07 -1.85
CA ALA A 97 -2.15 -3.06 -2.89
C ALA A 97 -1.80 -2.44 -4.25
N LEU A 98 -2.39 -1.28 -4.57
CA LEU A 98 -2.13 -0.55 -5.81
C LEU A 98 -0.76 0.12 -5.82
N TYR A 99 -0.37 0.83 -4.75
CA TYR A 99 0.92 1.53 -4.72
C TYR A 99 2.11 0.59 -4.56
N ASN A 100 1.87 -0.62 -4.04
CA ASN A 100 2.89 -1.66 -3.95
C ASN A 100 3.47 -2.01 -5.35
N ILE A 101 2.71 -1.85 -6.43
CA ILE A 101 3.22 -2.08 -7.80
C ILE A 101 4.33 -1.06 -8.16
N PRO A 102 4.07 0.26 -8.27
CA PRO A 102 5.09 1.24 -8.60
C PRO A 102 6.27 1.24 -7.61
N ASP A 103 6.02 1.06 -6.31
CA ASP A 103 7.08 1.01 -5.31
C ASP A 103 8.07 -0.12 -5.55
N ASN A 104 7.58 -1.32 -5.90
CA ASN A 104 8.42 -2.45 -6.23
C ASN A 104 9.11 -2.30 -7.59
N ILE A 105 8.50 -1.58 -8.54
CA ILE A 105 9.17 -1.19 -9.79
C ILE A 105 10.35 -0.26 -9.50
N PHE A 106 10.17 0.73 -8.62
CA PHE A 106 11.24 1.65 -8.25
C PHE A 106 12.40 0.92 -7.57
N ILE A 107 12.09 0.01 -6.65
CA ILE A 107 13.11 -0.83 -6.00
C ILE A 107 13.81 -1.72 -7.02
N GLY A 108 13.06 -2.42 -7.86
CA GLY A 108 13.59 -3.34 -8.89
C GLY A 108 14.51 -2.65 -9.91
N LEU A 109 14.26 -1.37 -10.21
CA LEU A 109 15.10 -0.56 -11.11
C LEU A 109 16.23 0.20 -10.41
N GLY A 110 16.39 0.04 -9.09
CA GLY A 110 17.37 0.80 -8.30
C GLY A 110 17.05 2.30 -8.19
N LYS A 111 15.80 2.70 -8.42
CA LYS A 111 15.31 4.10 -8.31
C LYS A 111 14.64 4.37 -6.97
N THR A 112 15.20 3.82 -5.88
CA THR A 112 14.68 3.92 -4.50
C THR A 112 14.58 5.35 -3.95
N LYS A 113 15.17 6.33 -4.64
CA LYS A 113 15.00 7.76 -4.34
C LYS A 113 13.52 8.19 -4.31
N TYR A 114 12.67 7.60 -5.15
CA TYR A 114 11.22 7.88 -5.17
C TYR A 114 10.58 7.40 -3.85
N ASN A 115 10.84 6.14 -3.47
CA ASN A 115 10.35 5.57 -2.20
C ASN A 115 10.86 6.35 -0.98
N ALA A 116 12.11 6.82 -1.01
CA ALA A 116 12.67 7.66 0.05
C ALA A 116 11.94 9.00 0.16
N PHE A 117 11.69 9.66 -0.97
CA PHE A 117 10.92 10.90 -1.01
C PHE A 117 9.50 10.71 -0.48
N ASN A 118 8.82 9.65 -0.92
CA ASN A 118 7.48 9.30 -0.44
C ASN A 118 7.49 9.03 1.08
N SER A 119 8.47 8.27 1.56
CA SER A 119 8.64 7.99 3.00
C SER A 119 8.84 9.27 3.82
N VAL A 120 9.58 10.26 3.31
CA VAL A 120 9.75 11.54 3.98
C VAL A 120 8.43 12.31 4.05
N ILE A 121 7.69 12.38 2.93
CA ILE A 121 6.40 13.08 2.89
C ILE A 121 5.41 12.44 3.85
N ILE A 122 5.26 11.12 3.80
CA ILE A 122 4.25 10.44 4.62
C ILE A 122 4.62 10.48 6.10
N ASN A 123 5.87 10.19 6.46
CA ASN A 123 6.27 10.13 7.87
C ASN A 123 6.39 11.49 8.55
N PHE A 124 6.99 12.47 7.88
CA PHE A 124 7.25 13.78 8.50
C PHE A 124 6.16 14.80 8.20
N ILE A 125 5.67 14.88 6.97
CA ILE A 125 4.70 15.91 6.59
C ILE A 125 3.29 15.45 6.97
N TYR A 126 2.83 14.32 6.42
CA TYR A 126 1.46 13.85 6.62
C TYR A 126 1.16 13.53 8.09
N TYR A 127 1.94 12.64 8.71
CA TYR A 127 1.73 12.33 10.14
C TYR A 127 2.13 13.48 11.06
N GLY A 128 3.07 14.34 10.66
CA GLY A 128 3.39 15.57 11.38
C GLY A 128 2.21 16.53 11.46
N CYS A 129 1.46 16.71 10.37
CA CYS A 129 0.22 17.48 10.36
C CYS A 129 -0.82 16.91 11.33
N PHE A 130 -1.03 15.59 11.34
CA PHE A 130 -1.94 14.95 12.30
C PHE A 130 -1.50 15.14 13.75
N PHE A 131 -0.19 15.06 14.02
CA PHE A 131 0.36 15.32 15.33
C PHE A 131 0.11 16.76 15.81
N LEU A 132 0.30 17.75 14.92
CA LEU A 132 -0.02 19.16 15.23
C LEU A 132 -1.52 19.37 15.46
N LEU A 133 -2.39 18.73 14.67
CA LEU A 133 -3.85 18.79 14.86
C LEU A 133 -4.30 18.17 16.19
N TYR A 134 -3.64 17.10 16.62
CA TYR A 134 -3.85 16.51 17.94
C TYR A 134 -3.38 17.45 19.06
N LYS A 135 -2.16 18.00 18.94
CA LYS A 135 -1.59 18.93 19.94
C LYS A 135 -2.41 20.20 20.09
N THR A 136 -3.02 20.69 19.01
CA THR A 136 -3.91 21.86 19.01
C THR A 136 -5.35 21.54 19.42
N HIS A 137 -5.61 20.31 19.88
CA HIS A 137 -6.93 19.81 20.31
C HIS A 137 -8.03 19.94 19.23
N ARG A 138 -7.65 20.03 17.96
CA ARG A 138 -8.58 20.08 16.82
C ARG A 138 -9.14 18.69 16.49
N ILE A 139 -8.41 17.64 16.85
CA ILE A 139 -8.80 16.24 16.64
C ILE A 139 -8.67 15.46 17.95
N LYS A 140 -9.66 14.60 18.24
CA LYS A 140 -9.60 13.62 19.32
C LYS A 140 -9.07 12.30 18.76
N MET A 141 -8.09 11.69 19.41
CA MET A 141 -7.50 10.41 18.98
C MET A 141 -8.36 9.24 19.44
N THR A 142 -9.47 9.01 18.73
CA THR A 142 -10.30 7.80 18.87
C THR A 142 -9.85 6.72 17.88
N MET A 143 -10.35 5.49 18.02
CA MET A 143 -10.07 4.43 17.05
C MET A 143 -10.46 4.79 15.62
N ASP A 144 -11.63 5.40 15.42
CA ASP A 144 -12.07 5.79 14.08
C ASP A 144 -11.14 6.83 13.47
N THR A 145 -10.67 7.79 14.28
CA THR A 145 -9.65 8.75 13.85
C THR A 145 -8.34 8.07 13.48
N ILE A 146 -7.88 7.09 14.26
CA ILE A 146 -6.64 6.35 13.96
C ILE A 146 -6.78 5.57 12.65
N ILE A 147 -7.90 4.86 12.45
CA ILE A 147 -8.20 4.13 11.21
C ILE A 147 -8.19 5.08 10.01
N ILE A 148 -8.85 6.23 10.12
CA ILE A 148 -8.89 7.23 9.04
C ILE A 148 -7.51 7.83 8.80
N MET A 149 -6.77 8.20 9.85
CA MET A 149 -5.43 8.77 9.75
C MET A 149 -4.46 7.81 9.04
N PHE A 150 -4.42 6.55 9.47
CA PHE A 150 -3.57 5.53 8.86
C PHE A 150 -4.05 5.20 7.43
N GLY A 151 -5.36 5.05 7.26
CA GLY A 151 -6.00 4.72 5.99
C GLY A 151 -5.76 5.77 4.91
N LEU A 152 -6.00 7.04 5.21
CA LEU A 152 -5.73 8.14 4.29
C LEU A 152 -4.23 8.28 4.01
N GLY A 153 -3.36 7.93 4.96
CA GLY A 153 -1.91 7.87 4.72
C GLY A 153 -1.55 6.94 3.56
N MET A 154 -2.19 5.76 3.48
CA MET A 154 -2.02 4.83 2.34
C MET A 154 -2.56 5.41 1.03
N VAL A 155 -3.66 6.17 1.07
CA VAL A 155 -4.21 6.83 -0.13
C VAL A 155 -3.27 7.94 -0.63
N PHE A 156 -2.74 8.78 0.27
CA PHE A 156 -1.75 9.80 -0.09
C PHE A 156 -0.47 9.16 -0.64
N HIS A 157 0.01 8.08 -0.02
CA HIS A 157 1.14 7.31 -0.53
C HIS A 157 0.88 6.84 -1.96
N PHE A 158 -0.29 6.27 -2.23
CA PHE A 158 -0.68 5.83 -3.56
C PHE A 158 -0.66 6.96 -4.59
N ILE A 159 -1.23 8.12 -4.26
CA ILE A 159 -1.22 9.28 -5.15
C ILE A 159 0.22 9.69 -5.48
N LEU A 160 1.10 9.75 -4.47
CA LEU A 160 2.50 10.10 -4.66
C LEU A 160 3.23 9.09 -5.54
N SER A 161 3.17 7.78 -5.21
CA SER A 161 3.83 6.74 -6.00
C SER A 161 3.33 6.72 -7.45
N TYR A 162 2.03 6.97 -7.68
CA TYR A 162 1.47 7.07 -9.02
C TYR A 162 2.04 8.26 -9.82
N LEU A 163 2.17 9.43 -9.19
CA LEU A 163 2.77 10.62 -9.81
C LEU A 163 4.25 10.40 -10.13
N GLU A 164 4.99 9.79 -9.20
CA GLU A 164 6.39 9.41 -9.39
C GLU A 164 6.57 8.40 -10.52
N GLU A 165 5.67 7.43 -10.65
CA GLU A 165 5.72 6.43 -11.71
C GLU A 165 5.48 7.06 -13.08
N LYS A 166 4.53 8.01 -13.16
CA LYS A 166 4.29 8.79 -14.38
C LYS A 166 5.51 9.62 -14.77
N HIS A 167 6.19 10.21 -13.79
CA HIS A 167 7.45 10.93 -14.02
C HIS A 167 8.56 9.98 -14.51
N LEU A 168 8.71 8.82 -13.89
CA LEU A 168 9.67 7.80 -14.32
C LEU A 168 9.41 7.33 -15.76
N LYS A 169 8.15 7.06 -16.10
CA LYS A 169 7.74 6.66 -17.46
C LYS A 169 8.19 7.68 -18.51
N ARG A 170 8.02 8.98 -18.21
CA ARG A 170 8.43 10.07 -19.10
C ARG A 170 9.95 10.07 -19.33
N GLN A 171 10.75 9.87 -18.28
CA GLN A 171 12.21 9.78 -18.40
C GLN A 171 12.65 8.61 -19.28
N TYR A 172 12.06 7.43 -19.10
CA TYR A 172 12.39 6.26 -19.93
C TYR A 172 11.99 6.44 -21.40
N ASN A 173 10.85 7.06 -21.68
CA ASN A 173 10.42 7.33 -23.05
C ASN A 173 11.36 8.32 -23.76
N GLN A 174 11.75 9.40 -23.08
CA GLN A 174 12.69 10.38 -23.63
C GLN A 174 14.06 9.77 -23.93
N ASN A 175 14.59 8.94 -23.03
CA ASN A 175 15.88 8.28 -23.25
C ASN A 175 15.82 7.28 -24.41
N ASN A 176 14.72 6.54 -24.56
CA ASN A 176 14.56 5.61 -25.67
C ASN A 176 14.46 6.33 -27.02
N SER A 177 13.72 7.46 -27.09
CA SER A 177 13.65 8.29 -28.30
C SER A 177 15.01 8.85 -28.71
N LYS A 178 15.81 9.34 -27.75
CA LYS A 178 17.18 9.82 -28.03
C LYS A 178 18.06 8.71 -28.61
N MET A 179 18.05 7.53 -27.99
CA MET A 179 18.85 6.39 -28.45
C MET A 179 18.48 5.94 -29.88
N ILE A 180 17.20 6.01 -30.26
CA ILE A 180 16.77 5.69 -31.64
C ILE A 180 17.29 6.74 -32.62
N ILE A 181 17.17 8.03 -32.29
CA ILE A 181 17.66 9.14 -33.13
C ILE A 181 19.19 9.03 -33.32
N ASP A 182 19.93 8.76 -32.24
CA ASP A 182 21.39 8.61 -32.31
C ASP A 182 21.81 7.42 -33.18
N LYS A 183 21.05 6.31 -33.17
CA LYS A 183 21.27 5.19 -34.09
C LYS A 183 20.99 5.55 -35.55
N MET A 184 19.94 6.32 -35.81
CA MET A 184 19.59 6.75 -37.17
C MET A 184 20.61 7.74 -37.75
N ASN A 185 21.22 8.59 -36.92
CA ASN A 185 22.22 9.57 -37.36
C ASN A 185 23.63 8.98 -37.55
N ASN A 186 23.88 7.75 -37.09
CA ASN A 186 25.16 7.04 -37.22
C ASN A 186 25.14 5.95 -38.31
N VAL A 187 24.10 5.94 -39.16
CA VAL A 187 23.96 5.10 -40.37
C VAL A 187 23.92 6.01 -41.58
#